data_AF-A0AAU0V2G0-F1
#
_entry.id   AF-A0AAU0V2G0-F1
#
_cell.length_a   1.000
_cell.length_b   1.000
_cell.length_c   1.000
_cell.angle_alpha   90.00
_cell.angle_beta   90.00
_cell.angle_gamma   90.00
#
_symmetry.space_group_name_H-M   'P 1'
#
loop_
_entity.id
_entity.type
_entity.pdbx_description
1 polymer ?
#
loop_
_entity_poly.entity_id
_entity_poly.type
_entity_poly.pdbx_seq_one_letter_code
_entity_poly.pdbx_strand_id
1 'polypeptide(L)'
;MGPGARPGRGPGLGRGPGLGPGLGYFLLPAGGALSLTGVVTGNGTLISLSWIMWVLGILLLFRSRTRRPVDPRELAAAAAAGDARAVRGLRALALTARAEGRPDTAERLLRQAVRAGDVESMWELGRLVERREGLAAAEPWFRMAAEAGHVVARRLFRPGGALHPDGADPAP
;
A
#
# COMPACT_ATOMS: atom_id res chain seq x y z
N MET A 1 -47.29 23.43 -48.89
CA MET A 1 -46.03 23.23 -48.13
C MET A 1 -45.08 22.46 -49.03
N GLY A 2 -44.06 23.15 -49.56
CA GLY A 2 -43.15 22.62 -50.57
C GLY A 2 -42.04 21.69 -50.02
N PRO A 3 -41.34 20.98 -50.92
CA PRO A 3 -40.49 19.82 -50.64
C PRO A 3 -39.03 20.21 -50.37
N GLY A 4 -38.26 19.35 -49.68
CA GLY A 4 -36.82 19.57 -49.44
C GLY A 4 -36.07 18.26 -49.22
N ALA A 5 -35.14 17.97 -50.12
CA ALA A 5 -34.46 16.71 -50.32
C ALA A 5 -33.06 16.65 -49.66
N ARG A 6 -32.74 15.48 -49.09
CA ARG A 6 -31.42 14.77 -49.03
C ARG A 6 -30.17 15.54 -48.47
N PRO A 7 -28.93 15.00 -48.57
CA PRO A 7 -28.33 14.14 -47.54
C PRO A 7 -26.88 14.58 -47.15
N GLY A 8 -26.28 13.90 -46.16
CA GLY A 8 -24.82 13.71 -46.12
C GLY A 8 -24.01 14.63 -45.19
N ARG A 9 -23.33 14.01 -44.21
CA ARG A 9 -22.01 14.45 -43.71
C ARG A 9 -21.29 13.31 -42.98
N GLY A 10 -20.32 12.69 -43.64
CA GLY A 10 -19.01 12.44 -43.01
C GLY A 10 -18.03 13.55 -43.48
N PRO A 11 -16.72 13.52 -43.19
CA PRO A 11 -15.93 12.63 -42.31
C PRO A 11 -14.98 13.38 -41.33
N GLY A 12 -14.32 12.64 -40.43
CA GLY A 12 -12.96 12.91 -39.95
C GLY A 12 -12.76 13.84 -38.74
N LEU A 13 -12.14 13.31 -37.67
CA LEU A 13 -10.77 13.64 -37.23
C LEU A 13 -10.56 13.37 -35.72
N GLY A 14 -9.62 12.47 -35.44
CA GLY A 14 -8.58 12.62 -34.41
C GLY A 14 -8.97 12.75 -32.93
N ARG A 15 -8.87 11.64 -32.20
CA ARG A 15 -8.33 11.65 -30.82
C ARG A 15 -7.44 10.45 -30.57
N GLY A 16 -6.14 10.62 -30.81
CA GLY A 16 -5.13 10.22 -29.82
C GLY A 16 -5.17 11.24 -28.66
N PRO A 17 -4.71 10.91 -27.43
CA PRO A 17 -3.53 10.11 -27.15
C PRO A 17 -3.86 8.94 -26.22
N GLY A 18 -3.82 7.72 -26.77
CA GLY A 18 -3.72 6.52 -25.95
C GLY A 18 -2.35 6.50 -25.30
N LEU A 19 -2.33 6.77 -23.99
CA LEU A 19 -1.20 6.64 -23.09
C LEU A 19 -0.35 5.40 -23.42
N GLY A 20 0.95 5.63 -23.67
CA GLY A 20 1.87 4.60 -24.11
C GLY A 20 1.94 3.41 -23.14
N PRO A 21 2.04 2.16 -23.66
CA PRO A 21 2.31 1.00 -22.83
C PRO A 21 3.63 1.22 -22.08
N GLY A 22 3.53 1.15 -20.76
CA GLY A 22 4.59 1.50 -19.83
C GLY A 22 5.89 0.74 -20.08
N LEU A 23 6.95 1.39 -19.60
CA LEU A 23 8.38 1.03 -19.52
C LEU A 23 8.72 -0.47 -19.29
N GLY A 24 7.77 -1.31 -18.88
CA GLY A 24 7.95 -2.76 -18.74
C GLY A 24 8.03 -3.54 -20.06
N TYR A 25 7.54 -3.00 -21.18
CA TYR A 25 7.63 -3.69 -22.48
C TYR A 25 9.04 -3.63 -23.10
N PHE A 26 9.90 -2.72 -22.62
CA PHE A 26 11.26 -2.54 -23.12
C PHE A 26 12.30 -3.48 -22.49
N LEU A 27 11.96 -4.24 -21.44
CA LEU A 27 12.87 -5.27 -20.91
C LEU A 27 12.78 -6.60 -21.67
N LEU A 28 11.74 -6.81 -22.48
CA LEU A 28 11.55 -8.03 -23.27
C LEU A 28 12.60 -8.29 -24.38
N PRO A 29 13.24 -7.28 -25.02
CA PRO A 29 14.32 -7.55 -25.99
C PRO A 29 15.71 -7.68 -25.36
N ALA A 30 15.93 -7.24 -24.12
CA ALA A 30 17.27 -7.18 -23.53
C ALA A 30 17.88 -8.57 -23.25
N GLY A 31 17.05 -9.56 -22.89
CA GLY A 31 17.49 -10.95 -22.71
C GLY A 31 17.73 -11.70 -24.03
N GLY A 32 17.04 -11.29 -25.10
CA GLY A 32 17.23 -11.85 -26.45
C GLY A 32 18.57 -11.44 -27.05
N ALA A 33 18.97 -10.18 -26.86
CA ALA A 33 20.23 -9.65 -27.37
C ALA A 33 21.46 -10.35 -26.75
N LEU A 34 21.46 -10.66 -25.44
CA LEU A 34 22.56 -11.38 -24.79
C LEU A 34 22.66 -12.87 -25.19
N SER A 35 21.53 -13.52 -25.51
CA SER A 35 21.54 -14.91 -25.97
C SER A 35 22.13 -15.05 -27.37
N LEU A 36 21.95 -14.05 -28.24
CA LEU A 36 22.54 -14.04 -29.57
C LEU A 36 24.07 -13.90 -29.50
N THR A 37 24.61 -13.07 -28.59
CA THR A 37 26.06 -12.89 -28.43
C THR A 37 26.76 -14.12 -27.83
N GLY A 38 26.08 -14.84 -26.91
CA GLY A 38 26.61 -16.06 -26.29
C GLY A 38 26.76 -17.24 -27.25
N VAL A 39 25.83 -17.39 -28.20
CA VAL A 39 25.91 -18.41 -29.26
C VAL A 39 27.01 -18.09 -30.27
N VAL A 40 27.25 -16.82 -30.56
CA VAL A 40 28.32 -16.37 -31.48
C VAL A 40 29.72 -16.56 -30.89
N THR A 41 29.87 -16.55 -29.55
CA THR A 41 31.19 -16.62 -28.87
C THR A 41 31.50 -18.00 -28.25
N GLY A 42 30.56 -18.96 -28.28
CA GLY A 42 30.78 -20.32 -27.75
C GLY A 42 30.97 -20.41 -26.23
N ASN A 43 30.51 -19.41 -25.45
CA ASN A 43 30.72 -19.34 -24.01
C ASN A 43 29.49 -19.81 -23.22
N GLY A 44 29.50 -21.07 -22.78
CA GLY A 44 28.38 -21.70 -22.06
C GLY A 44 28.03 -21.07 -20.70
N THR A 45 28.95 -20.31 -20.10
CA THR A 45 28.72 -19.55 -18.85
C THR A 45 27.75 -18.39 -19.04
N LEU A 46 27.81 -17.69 -20.17
CA LEU A 46 26.88 -16.60 -20.50
C LEU A 46 25.46 -17.13 -20.74
N ILE A 47 25.36 -18.30 -21.37
CA ILE A 47 24.09 -19.00 -21.59
C ILE A 47 23.47 -19.42 -20.25
N SER A 48 24.28 -19.96 -19.33
CA SER A 48 23.83 -20.39 -18.00
C SER A 48 23.37 -19.21 -17.12
N LEU A 49 24.09 -18.09 -17.15
CA LEU A 49 23.69 -16.88 -16.40
C LEU A 49 22.41 -16.26 -16.95
N SER A 50 22.20 -16.31 -18.27
CA SER A 50 20.96 -15.86 -18.92
C SER A 50 19.76 -16.68 -18.47
N TRP A 51 19.91 -18.00 -18.36
CA TRP A 51 18.86 -18.89 -17.83
C TRP A 51 18.55 -18.62 -16.36
N ILE A 52 19.57 -18.39 -15.53
CA ILE A 52 19.38 -18.07 -14.11
C ILE A 52 18.64 -16.74 -13.96
N MET A 53 18.98 -15.72 -14.74
CA MET A 53 18.28 -14.43 -14.73
C MET A 53 16.84 -14.54 -15.25
N TRP A 54 16.58 -15.40 -16.23
CA TRP A 54 15.23 -15.70 -16.72
C TRP A 54 14.37 -16.41 -15.67
N VAL A 55 14.90 -17.47 -15.06
CA VAL A 55 14.21 -18.22 -14.01
C VAL A 55 13.98 -17.32 -12.79
N LEU A 56 14.96 -16.50 -12.42
CA LEU A 56 14.81 -15.53 -11.32
C LEU A 56 13.75 -14.48 -11.64
N GLY A 57 13.71 -13.95 -12.87
CA GLY A 57 12.69 -13.02 -13.32
C GLY A 57 11.28 -13.62 -13.31
N ILE A 58 11.13 -14.86 -13.77
CA ILE A 58 9.86 -15.61 -13.74
C ILE A 58 9.44 -15.90 -12.30
N LEU A 59 10.39 -16.29 -11.44
CA LEU A 59 10.14 -16.52 -10.01
C LEU A 59 9.67 -15.24 -9.32
N LEU A 60 10.29 -14.09 -9.63
CA LEU A 60 9.87 -12.79 -9.07
C LEU A 60 8.49 -12.36 -9.58
N LEU A 61 8.18 -12.59 -10.87
CA LEU A 61 6.86 -12.33 -11.44
C LEU A 61 5.79 -13.24 -10.82
N PHE A 62 6.10 -14.52 -10.61
CA PHE A 62 5.20 -15.49 -9.98
C PHE A 62 5.02 -15.19 -8.48
N ARG A 63 6.08 -14.73 -7.80
CA ARG A 63 6.03 -14.29 -6.40
C ARG A 63 5.24 -13.01 -6.21
N SER A 64 5.28 -12.10 -7.19
CA SER A 64 4.42 -10.91 -7.21
C SER A 64 2.95 -11.29 -7.37
N ARG A 65 2.64 -12.24 -8.26
CA ARG A 65 1.28 -12.75 -8.50
C ARG A 65 0.68 -13.60 -7.37
N THR A 66 1.50 -14.17 -6.49
CA THR A 66 1.03 -15.03 -5.37
C THR A 66 0.63 -14.24 -4.13
N ARG A 67 0.72 -12.91 -4.13
CA ARG A 67 -0.03 -12.11 -3.15
C ARG A 67 -1.51 -12.22 -3.47
N ARG A 68 -2.17 -13.25 -2.93
CA ARG A 68 -3.63 -13.31 -2.92
C ARG A 68 -4.14 -11.98 -2.35
N PRO A 69 -5.11 -11.31 -3.00
CA PRO A 69 -5.80 -10.21 -2.36
C PRO A 69 -6.40 -10.77 -1.08
N VAL A 70 -5.89 -10.35 0.07
CA VAL A 70 -6.41 -10.86 1.34
C VAL A 70 -7.73 -10.15 1.55
N ASP A 71 -8.83 -10.90 1.56
CA ASP A 71 -10.15 -10.32 1.74
C ASP A 71 -10.25 -9.68 3.12
N PRO A 72 -10.50 -8.36 3.21
CA PRO A 72 -10.54 -7.66 4.50
C PRO A 72 -11.60 -8.22 5.46
N ARG A 73 -12.66 -8.83 4.92
CA ARG A 73 -13.75 -9.44 5.68
C ARG A 73 -13.32 -10.75 6.35
N GLU A 74 -12.58 -11.60 5.64
CA GLU A 74 -12.04 -12.84 6.19
C GLU A 74 -11.00 -12.56 7.28
N LEU A 75 -10.13 -11.57 7.03
CA LEU A 75 -9.20 -11.07 8.05
C LEU A 75 -9.92 -10.52 9.29
N ALA A 76 -11.02 -9.78 9.11
CA ALA A 76 -11.79 -9.27 10.23
C ALA A 76 -12.45 -10.39 11.05
N ALA A 77 -12.94 -11.43 10.39
CA ALA A 77 -13.49 -12.61 11.07
C ALA A 77 -12.39 -13.38 11.84
N ALA A 78 -11.24 -13.62 11.22
CA ALA A 78 -10.11 -14.28 11.86
C ALA A 78 -9.51 -13.43 13.01
N ALA A 79 -9.46 -12.11 12.86
CA ALA A 79 -9.05 -11.19 13.90
C ALA A 79 -10.03 -11.21 15.09
N ALA A 80 -11.34 -11.26 14.83
CA ALA A 80 -12.36 -11.41 15.87
C ALA A 80 -12.26 -12.77 16.59
N ALA A 81 -11.77 -13.80 15.90
CA ALA A 81 -11.45 -15.10 16.49
C ALA A 81 -10.09 -15.11 17.26
N GLY A 82 -9.38 -13.98 17.32
CA GLY A 82 -8.13 -13.85 18.07
C GLY A 82 -6.86 -14.22 17.29
N ASP A 83 -6.92 -14.40 15.96
CA ASP A 83 -5.73 -14.68 15.17
C ASP A 83 -4.82 -13.45 15.05
N ALA A 84 -3.71 -13.46 15.78
CA ALA A 84 -2.70 -12.40 15.76
C ALA A 84 -2.07 -12.17 14.36
N ARG A 85 -2.08 -13.15 13.46
CA ARG A 85 -1.65 -12.95 12.06
C ARG A 85 -2.68 -12.13 11.30
N ALA A 86 -3.96 -12.41 11.50
CA ALA A 86 -5.04 -11.69 10.85
C ALA A 86 -5.10 -10.23 11.33
N VAL A 87 -4.94 -10.01 12.64
CA VAL A 87 -4.84 -8.67 13.23
C VAL A 87 -3.70 -7.85 12.60
N ARG A 88 -2.51 -8.45 12.47
CA ARG A 88 -1.38 -7.79 11.78
C ARG A 88 -1.64 -7.55 10.30
N GLY A 89 -2.36 -8.46 9.64
CA GLY A 89 -2.80 -8.31 8.25
C GLY A 89 -3.72 -7.10 8.05
N LEU A 90 -4.70 -6.90 8.94
CA LEU A 90 -5.59 -5.74 8.92
C LEU A 90 -4.82 -4.43 9.07
N ARG A 91 -3.87 -4.37 10.01
CA ARG A 91 -3.01 -3.19 10.18
C ARG A 91 -2.18 -2.91 8.92
N ALA A 92 -1.55 -3.93 8.33
CA ALA A 92 -0.77 -3.77 7.11
C ALA A 92 -1.62 -3.22 5.96
N LEU A 93 -2.84 -3.75 5.76
CA LEU A 93 -3.79 -3.25 4.77
C LEU A 93 -4.25 -1.82 5.05
N ALA A 94 -4.37 -1.45 6.32
CA ALA A 94 -4.68 -0.08 6.68
C ALA A 94 -3.56 0.89 6.32
N LEU A 95 -2.30 0.51 6.56
CA LEU A 95 -1.13 1.31 6.22
C LEU A 95 -0.99 1.49 4.70
N THR A 96 -1.27 0.46 3.92
CA THR A 96 -1.30 0.58 2.46
C THR A 96 -2.44 1.49 2.00
N ALA A 97 -3.65 1.32 2.55
CA ALA A 97 -4.78 2.19 2.23
C ALA A 97 -4.50 3.66 2.57
N ARG A 98 -3.79 3.93 3.67
CA ARG A 98 -3.32 5.28 4.02
C ARG A 98 -2.31 5.82 3.02
N ALA A 99 -1.33 5.00 2.60
CA ALA A 99 -0.32 5.40 1.62
C ALA A 99 -0.93 5.67 0.23
N GLU A 100 -2.01 4.98 -0.11
CA GLU A 100 -2.79 5.20 -1.34
C GLU A 100 -3.75 6.40 -1.25
N GLY A 101 -3.72 7.18 -0.17
CA GLY A 101 -4.61 8.34 -0.01
C GLY A 101 -6.06 7.97 0.28
N ARG A 102 -6.32 6.78 0.85
CA ARG A 102 -7.66 6.31 1.27
C ARG A 102 -7.79 6.26 2.81
N PRO A 103 -7.65 7.39 3.52
CA PRO A 103 -7.64 7.43 4.98
C PRO A 103 -8.90 6.86 5.64
N ASP A 104 -10.10 7.03 5.08
CA ASP A 104 -11.32 6.45 5.66
C ASP A 104 -11.30 4.91 5.66
N THR A 105 -10.68 4.32 4.64
CA THR A 105 -10.53 2.87 4.57
C THR A 105 -9.49 2.39 5.58
N ALA A 106 -8.37 3.11 5.71
CA ALA A 106 -7.38 2.84 6.73
C ALA A 106 -7.97 2.91 8.15
N GLU A 107 -8.77 3.93 8.42
CA GLU A 107 -9.42 4.14 9.71
C GLU A 107 -10.37 2.98 10.07
N ARG A 108 -11.20 2.52 9.13
CA ARG A 108 -12.08 1.36 9.35
C ARG A 108 -11.30 0.08 9.67
N LEU A 109 -10.22 -0.17 8.95
CA LEU A 109 -9.36 -1.35 9.15
C LEU A 109 -8.60 -1.28 10.48
N LEU A 110 -8.06 -0.12 10.83
CA LEU A 110 -7.43 0.10 12.14
C LEU A 110 -8.43 -0.09 13.27
N ARG A 111 -9.66 0.43 13.17
CA ARG A 111 -10.71 0.18 14.18
C ARG A 111 -11.05 -1.30 14.35
N GLN A 112 -10.96 -2.11 13.29
CA GLN A 112 -11.13 -3.57 13.42
C GLN A 112 -9.96 -4.21 14.16
N ALA A 113 -8.72 -3.82 13.83
CA ALA A 113 -7.54 -4.33 14.52
C ALA A 113 -7.48 -3.88 15.99
N VAL A 114 -7.89 -2.65 16.32
CA VAL A 114 -8.03 -2.14 17.69
C VAL A 114 -9.05 -2.95 18.48
N ARG A 115 -10.20 -3.29 17.88
CA ARG A 115 -11.21 -4.16 18.53
C ARG A 115 -10.67 -5.56 18.84
N ALA A 116 -9.69 -6.02 18.08
CA ALA A 116 -8.98 -7.27 18.34
C ALA A 116 -7.76 -7.11 19.27
N GLY A 117 -7.55 -5.93 19.86
CA GLY A 117 -6.48 -5.66 20.84
C GLY A 117 -5.12 -5.28 20.26
N ASP A 118 -5.02 -4.90 18.98
CA ASP A 118 -3.73 -4.50 18.39
C ASP A 118 -3.27 -3.14 18.90
N VAL A 119 -2.30 -3.17 19.82
CA VAL A 119 -1.68 -1.99 20.43
C VAL A 119 -1.09 -1.04 19.38
N GLU A 120 -0.46 -1.58 18.33
CA GLU A 120 0.14 -0.79 17.27
C GLU A 120 -0.93 -0.06 16.42
N SER A 121 -2.08 -0.70 16.19
CA SER A 121 -3.20 -0.06 15.48
C SER A 121 -3.82 1.09 16.28
N MET A 122 -3.79 1.05 17.61
CA MET A 122 -4.25 2.15 18.46
C MET A 122 -3.40 3.41 18.23
N TRP A 123 -2.08 3.23 18.19
CA TRP A 123 -1.13 4.30 17.87
C TRP A 123 -1.33 4.83 16.45
N GLU A 124 -1.45 3.94 15.46
CA GLU A 124 -1.68 4.34 14.07
C GLU A 124 -2.98 5.10 13.85
N LEU A 125 -4.03 4.71 14.58
CA LEU A 125 -5.32 5.39 14.55
C LEU A 125 -5.20 6.79 15.16
N GLY A 126 -4.48 6.94 16.28
CA GLY A 126 -4.14 8.24 16.85
C GLY A 126 -3.45 9.15 15.83
N ARG A 127 -2.41 8.64 15.14
CA ARG A 127 -1.73 9.43 14.08
C ARG A 127 -2.63 9.79 12.91
N LEU A 128 -3.65 8.97 12.62
CA LEU A 128 -4.59 9.22 11.52
C LEU A 128 -5.59 10.30 11.90
N VAL A 129 -6.11 10.25 13.12
CA VAL A 129 -6.99 11.28 13.69
C VAL A 129 -6.24 12.60 13.88
N GLU A 130 -5.01 12.56 14.37
CA GLU A 130 -4.16 13.75 14.55
C GLU A 130 -4.02 14.55 13.26
N ARG A 131 -3.78 13.87 12.13
CA ARG A 131 -3.68 14.51 10.82
C ARG A 131 -5.00 15.08 10.29
N ARG A 132 -6.14 14.60 10.79
CA ARG A 132 -7.48 15.02 10.32
C ARG A 132 -8.10 16.11 11.19
N GLU A 133 -8.03 15.92 12.50
CA GLU A 133 -8.81 16.65 13.51
C GLU A 133 -7.91 17.32 14.54
N GLY A 134 -6.60 17.08 14.50
CA GLY A 134 -5.62 17.64 15.44
C GLY A 134 -5.34 16.75 16.64
N LEU A 135 -4.36 17.18 17.44
CA LEU A 135 -3.83 16.39 18.55
C LEU A 135 -4.88 16.10 19.64
N ALA A 136 -5.78 17.04 19.93
CA ALA A 136 -6.82 16.87 20.94
C ALA A 136 -7.76 15.69 20.65
N ALA A 137 -8.13 15.49 19.38
CA ALA A 137 -8.96 14.35 18.96
C ALA A 137 -8.18 13.02 18.96
N ALA A 138 -6.85 13.09 18.78
CA ALA A 138 -5.95 11.93 18.75
C ALA A 138 -5.53 11.43 20.14
N GLU A 139 -5.53 12.32 21.13
CA GLU A 139 -5.03 12.04 22.49
C GLU A 139 -5.67 10.80 23.14
N PRO A 140 -6.99 10.55 23.06
CA PRO A 140 -7.59 9.34 23.63
C PRO A 140 -7.00 8.05 23.04
N TRP A 141 -6.70 8.05 21.73
CA TRP A 141 -6.12 6.90 21.04
C TRP A 141 -4.68 6.66 21.44
N PHE A 142 -3.89 7.72 21.62
CA PHE A 142 -2.52 7.61 22.08
C PHE A 142 -2.42 7.19 23.54
N ARG A 143 -3.31 7.69 24.40
CA ARG A 143 -3.41 7.26 25.80
C ARG A 143 -3.76 5.79 25.90
N MET A 144 -4.75 5.34 25.13
CA MET A 144 -5.11 3.92 25.06
C MET A 144 -3.94 3.04 24.59
N ALA A 145 -3.17 3.50 23.59
CA ALA A 145 -1.95 2.80 23.15
C ALA A 145 -0.89 2.74 24.26
N ALA A 146 -0.71 3.81 25.02
CA ALA A 146 0.24 3.87 26.14
C ALA A 146 -0.13 2.93 27.28
N GLU A 147 -1.41 2.90 27.65
CA GLU A 147 -1.98 1.99 28.65
C GLU A 147 -1.85 0.53 28.21
N ALA A 148 -2.04 0.25 26.92
CA ALA A 148 -1.87 -1.07 26.34
C ALA A 148 -0.38 -1.46 26.11
N GLY A 149 0.57 -0.62 26.50
CA GLY A 149 2.00 -0.94 26.53
C GLY A 149 2.80 -0.56 25.27
N HIS A 150 2.26 0.28 24.38
CA HIS A 150 2.99 0.76 23.21
C HIS A 150 4.24 1.55 23.64
N VAL A 151 5.42 1.16 23.18
CA VAL A 151 6.70 1.72 23.67
C VAL A 151 6.80 3.24 23.47
N VAL A 152 6.45 3.72 22.27
CA VAL A 152 6.50 5.15 21.93
C VAL A 152 5.41 5.92 22.66
N ALA A 153 4.15 5.50 22.56
CA ALA A 153 3.04 6.12 23.27
C ALA A 153 3.28 6.18 24.79
N ARG A 154 3.82 5.14 25.43
CA ARG A 154 4.11 5.13 26.87
C ARG A 154 5.19 6.14 27.28
N ARG A 155 6.13 6.46 26.39
CA ARG A 155 7.12 7.52 26.64
C ARG A 155 6.51 8.91 26.52
N LEU A 156 5.57 9.10 25.61
CA LEU A 156 4.90 10.38 25.33
C LEU A 156 3.73 10.66 26.28
N PHE A 157 2.93 9.65 26.59
CA PHE A 157 1.65 9.72 27.31
C PHE A 157 1.70 8.87 28.58
N ARG A 158 2.65 9.19 29.46
CA ARG A 158 2.82 8.47 30.74
C ARG A 158 1.62 8.74 31.66
N PRO A 159 0.95 7.71 32.23
CA PRO A 159 -0.03 7.94 33.28
C PRO A 159 0.68 8.59 34.49
N GLY A 160 0.28 9.82 34.82
CA GLY A 160 0.88 10.63 35.90
C GLY A 160 2.06 11.53 35.49
N GLY A 161 2.45 11.58 34.22
CA GLY A 161 3.47 12.51 33.72
C GLY A 161 2.82 13.77 33.15
N ALA A 162 2.98 14.90 33.84
CA ALA A 162 2.60 16.21 33.32
C ALA A 162 3.54 16.61 32.16
N LEU A 163 3.20 16.24 30.93
CA LEU A 163 3.68 16.90 29.73
C LEU A 163 2.45 17.46 29.03
N HIS A 164 2.26 18.77 29.16
CA HIS A 164 1.25 19.52 28.41
C HIS A 164 1.50 19.33 26.91
N PRO A 165 0.45 19.09 26.10
CA PRO A 165 0.53 18.90 24.66
C PRO A 165 0.81 20.19 23.85
N ASP A 166 1.13 21.29 24.53
CA ASP A 166 1.48 22.57 23.92
C ASP A 166 2.96 22.81 24.19
N GLY A 167 3.79 22.82 23.14
CA GLY A 167 5.25 22.96 23.22
C GLY A 167 5.73 24.34 23.72
N ALA A 168 5.35 24.74 24.92
CA ALA A 168 5.97 25.84 25.66
C ALA A 168 7.09 25.28 26.54
N ASP A 169 8.27 25.89 26.40
CA ASP A 169 9.57 25.56 26.98
C ASP A 169 9.58 24.88 28.36
N PRO A 170 10.53 23.97 28.61
CA PRO A 170 11.05 23.82 29.96
C PRO A 170 11.97 25.01 30.26
N ALA A 171 11.60 25.84 31.23
CA ALA A 171 12.54 26.79 31.84
C ALA A 171 12.33 26.86 33.36
N PRO A 172 13.42 27.08 34.12
CA PRO A 172 14.71 26.40 34.10
C PRO A 172 14.86 25.36 35.22
#